data_AF-A0A4Q9V6W4-F1
#
_entry.id   AF-A0A4Q9V6W4-F1
#
_cell.length_a   1.000
_cell.length_b   1.000
_cell.length_c   1.000
_cell.angle_alpha   90.00
_cell.angle_beta   90.00
_cell.angle_gamma   90.00
#
_symmetry.space_group_name_H-M   'P 1'
#
loop_
_entity.id
_entity.type
_entity.pdbx_description
1 polymer ?
#
loop_
_entity_poly.entity_id
_entity_poly.type
_entity_poly.pdbx_seq_one_letter_code
_entity_poly.pdbx_strand_id
1 'polypeptide(L)' 'MDTFLMSFISILIILTVVIVIWAVIDIFQKKLSLTEKLLWLILIILAPIIGSLIYFLLGRRIR' A
#
# COMPACT_ATOMS: atom_id res chain seq x y z
N MET A 1 6.07 -2.42 -25.20
CA MET A 1 5.43 -3.15 -24.09
C MET A 1 4.27 -3.91 -24.69
N ASP A 2 4.22 -5.21 -24.54
CA ASP A 2 3.14 -6.07 -25.02
C ASP A 2 1.82 -5.75 -24.31
N THR A 3 0.72 -5.94 -25.02
CA THR A 3 -0.65 -5.69 -24.54
C THR A 3 -1.00 -6.54 -23.32
N PHE A 4 -0.39 -7.71 -23.20
CA PHE A 4 -0.54 -8.61 -22.05
C PHE A 4 0.06 -8.00 -20.78
N LEU A 5 1.32 -7.55 -20.82
CA LEU A 5 1.94 -6.85 -19.68
C LEU A 5 1.15 -5.61 -19.26
N MET A 6 0.61 -4.82 -20.21
CA MET A 6 -0.20 -3.65 -19.88
C MET A 6 -1.50 -4.01 -19.14
N SER A 7 -2.14 -5.10 -19.56
CA SER A 7 -3.35 -5.61 -18.90
C SER A 7 -3.04 -6.09 -17.49
N PHE A 8 -1.93 -6.81 -17.32
CA PHE A 8 -1.50 -7.32 -16.01
C PHE A 8 -1.20 -6.18 -15.02
N ILE A 9 -0.43 -5.16 -15.44
CA ILE A 9 -0.12 -3.99 -14.61
C ILE A 9 -1.40 -3.26 -14.21
N SER A 10 -2.36 -3.11 -15.13
CA SER A 10 -3.63 -2.44 -14.85
C SER A 10 -4.44 -3.18 -13.77
N ILE A 11 -4.50 -4.51 -13.84
CA ILE A 11 -5.17 -5.34 -12.83
C ILE A 11 -4.51 -5.17 -11.46
N LEU A 12 -3.18 -5.16 -11.40
CA LEU A 12 -2.45 -4.97 -10.15
C LEU A 12 -2.73 -3.60 -9.51
N ILE A 13 -2.79 -2.54 -10.32
CA ILE A 13 -3.13 -1.19 -9.85
C ILE A 13 -4.55 -1.19 -9.26
N ILE A 14 -5.52 -1.75 -9.98
CA ILE A 14 -6.91 -1.82 -9.52
C ILE A 14 -7.01 -2.61 -8.21
N LEU A 15 -6.36 -3.78 -8.14
CA LEU A 15 -6.36 -4.61 -6.94
C LEU A 15 -5.76 -3.86 -5.74
N THR A 16 -4.66 -3.15 -5.95
CA THR A 16 -4.01 -2.33 -4.91
C THR A 16 -4.97 -1.26 -4.39
N VAL A 17 -5.65 -0.54 -5.29
CA VAL A 17 -6.63 0.49 -4.91
C VAL A 17 -7.80 -0.11 -4.13
N VAL A 18 -8.34 -1.25 -4.57
CA VAL A 18 -9.44 -1.95 -3.88
C VAL A 18 -9.02 -2.37 -2.47
N ILE A 19 -7.82 -2.91 -2.30
CA ILE A 19 -7.30 -3.32 -0.98
C ILE A 19 -7.15 -2.11 -0.05
N VAL A 20 -6.62 -0.98 -0.55
CA VAL A 20 -6.47 0.25 0.25
C VAL A 20 -7.84 0.77 0.70
N ILE A 21 -8.80 0.88 -0.21
CA ILE A 21 -10.16 1.33 0.12
C ILE A 21 -10.80 0.40 1.16
N TRP A 22 -10.68 -0.91 0.96
CA TRP A 22 -11.23 -1.90 1.88
C TRP A 22 -10.62 -1.79 3.28
N ALA A 23 -9.29 -1.61 3.37
CA ALA A 23 -8.61 -1.43 4.65
C ALA A 23 -9.05 -0.15 5.37
N VAL A 24 -9.26 0.95 4.63
CA VAL A 24 -9.81 2.19 5.20
C VAL A 24 -11.22 1.96 5.76
N ILE A 25 -12.09 1.31 5.01
CA ILE A 25 -13.46 0.97 5.46
C ILE A 25 -13.41 0.12 6.74
N ASP A 26 -12.55 -0.91 6.77
CA ASP A 26 -12.39 -1.81 7.93
C ASP A 26 -11.95 -1.05 9.19
N ILE A 27 -11.04 -0.08 9.08
CA ILE A 27 -10.61 0.79 10.20
C ILE A 27 -11.80 1.57 10.77
N PHE A 28 -12.66 2.11 9.91
CA PHE A 28 -13.80 2.90 10.36
C PHE A 28 -14.91 2.03 10.95
N GLN A 29 -15.09 0.79 10.47
CA GLN A 29 -16.05 -0.17 11.01
C GLN A 29 -15.64 -0.73 12.37
N LYS A 30 -14.34 -0.84 12.65
CA LYS A 30 -13.84 -1.35 13.95
C LYS A 30 -13.99 -0.31 15.07
N LYS A 31 -14.24 -0.81 16.28
CA LYS A 31 -14.27 -0.04 17.54
C LYS A 31 -12.86 0.29 18.04
N LEU A 32 -12.06 0.91 17.18
CA LEU A 32 -10.73 1.41 17.51
C LEU A 32 -10.84 2.81 18.13
N SER A 33 -9.93 3.13 19.04
CA SER A 33 -9.72 4.50 19.50
C SER A 33 -9.26 5.39 18.33
N LEU A 34 -9.44 6.70 18.45
CA LEU A 34 -9.02 7.66 17.41
C LEU A 34 -7.53 7.53 17.08
N THR A 35 -6.68 7.38 18.10
CA THR A 35 -5.24 7.22 17.95
C THR A 35 -4.89 5.96 17.15
N GLU A 36 -5.55 4.84 17.43
CA GLU A 36 -5.35 3.59 16.67
C GLU A 36 -5.79 3.74 15.22
N LYS A 37 -6.93 4.39 14.94
CA LYS A 37 -7.40 4.64 13.57
C LYS A 37 -6.40 5.48 12.79
N LEU A 38 -5.87 6.54 13.40
CA LEU A 38 -4.86 7.39 12.79
C LEU A 38 -3.56 6.63 12.50
N LEU A 39 -3.11 5.80 13.44
CA LEU A 39 -1.90 5.01 13.27
C LEU A 39 -2.04 4.00 12.11
N TRP A 40 -3.17 3.31 12.01
CA TRP A 40 -3.45 2.41 10.89
C TRP A 40 -3.56 3.15 9.55
N LEU A 41 -4.19 4.32 9.52
CA LEU A 41 -4.30 5.12 8.32
C LEU A 41 -2.91 5.59 7.82
N ILE A 42 -2.07 6.07 8.74
CA ILE A 42 -0.67 6.45 8.44
C ILE A 42 0.09 5.24 7.89
N LEU A 43 -0.02 4.07 8.51
CA LEU A 43 0.64 2.85 8.04
C LEU A 43 0.22 2.47 6.62
N ILE A 44 -1.07 2.48 6.30
CA ILE A 44 -1.58 2.09 4.97
C ILE A 44 -1.06 3.05 3.89
N ILE A 45 -1.03 4.35 4.17
CA ILE A 45 -0.57 5.37 3.21
C ILE A 45 0.95 5.34 3.06
N LEU A 46 1.69 5.17 4.16
CA LEU A 46 3.16 5.20 4.14
C LEU A 46 3.80 3.87 3.74
N ALA A 47 3.13 2.73 3.89
CA ALA A 47 3.66 1.41 3.51
C ALA A 47 4.32 1.37 2.10
N PRO A 48 3.68 1.86 1.01
CA PRO A 48 4.31 1.86 -0.31
C PRO A 48 5.55 2.76 -0.41
N ILE A 49 5.60 3.84 0.38
CA ILE A 49 6.75 4.75 0.44
C ILE A 49 7.88 4.11 1.24
N ILE A 50 7.58 3.54 2.41
CA ILE A 50 8.55 2.88 3.28
C ILE A 50 9.22 1.71 2.56
N GLY A 51 8.46 0.86 1.86
CA GLY A 51 9.02 -0.24 1.07
C GLY A 51 10.01 0.26 0.00
N SER A 52 9.63 1.34 -0.69
CA SER A 52 10.49 2.00 -1.68
C SER A 52 11.75 2.57 -1.02
N LEU A 53 11.61 3.25 0.11
CA LEU A 53 12.70 3.87 0.84
C LEU A 53 13.70 2.83 1.38
N ILE A 54 13.20 1.72 1.92
CA ILE A 54 14.01 0.57 2.36
C ILE A 54 14.84 0.04 1.19
N TYR A 55 14.24 -0.17 0.01
CA TYR A 55 14.97 -0.60 -1.17
C TYR A 55 16.06 0.40 -1.58
N PHE A 56 15.76 1.70 -1.57
CA PHE A 56 16.76 2.73 -1.89
C PHE A 56 17.91 2.82 -0.88
N LEU A 57 17.65 2.60 0.42
CA LEU A 57 18.67 2.76 1.46
C LEU A 57 19.51 1.50 1.70
N LEU A 58 18.87 0.33 1.64
CA LEU A 58 19.48 -0.97 1.95
C LEU A 58 19.71 -1.79 0.68
N GLY A 59 18.74 -1.84 -0.23
CA GLY A 59 18.83 -2.63 -1.47
C GLY A 59 19.97 -2.20 -2.40
N ARG A 60 20.33 -0.91 -2.39
CA ARG A 60 21.50 -0.41 -3.16
C ARG A 60 22.86 -0.81 -2.58
N ARG A 61 22.95 -1.25 -1.32
CA ARG A 61 24.21 -1.66 -0.68
C ARG A 61 24.50 -3.16 -0.77
N ILE A 62 23.52 -3.97 -1.18
CA ILE A 62 23.62 -5.44 -1.27
C ILE A 62 24.06 -5.86 -2.70
N ARG A 63 24.40 -4.91 -3.56
CA ARG A 63 25.06 -5.13 -4.86
C ARG A 63 26.50 -4.66 -4.80
#